data_AF-A0A7C1JNE2-F1
#
_entry.id   AF-A0A7C1JNE2-F1
#
_cell.length_a   1.000
_cell.length_b   1.000
_cell.length_c   1.000
_cell.angle_alpha   90.00
_cell.angle_beta   90.00
_cell.angle_gamma   90.00
#
_symmetry.space_group_name_H-M   'P 1'
#
loop_
_entity.id
_entity.type
_entity.pdbx_description
1 polymer ?
#
loop_
_entity_poly.entity_id
_entity_poly.type
_entity_poly.pdbx_seq_one_letter_code
_entity_poly.pdbx_strand_id
1 'polypeptide(L)'
;MSRDRTGCAFGRHAHLAAPGIALLLLLSQTACGIAFARPNPTPTATATATATSTPTPTPTCTATATASPTSTPTATTTPTPTLTPTNTPPPDVVLLSPMSHEYQDWNNCAPISTAMVLSYYGIQKGQYEVAAALRPYKDDKHVEADEVIAYLRGYGLEAGLYVNGTPERLEALVGAGVPVLIQTWLNDRPTGHYRVIRGYDRNAGVFVLNDSYYGPKVTLTFAALERVWAPFNHRYIPVYPPERADEVCRILGEDCHSESMYRRAAAAARAWIERSPNDPYAWFSLGDDLLALGDAAGALEAYGRAAQIGLPEHMLWYRFGPFEAHLALGQYEEVLSLSEPILAGLPSIEELHIFRARAYEGLGQTDMAREEYRLAFLYHPSYPPAVEGLQRLGAELPPTPTITPTRTPKPSSG
;
A
#
# COMPACT_ATOMS: atom_id res chain seq x y z
N MET A 1 28.93 -20.80 69.27
CA MET A 1 28.07 -20.69 68.08
C MET A 1 27.94 -22.11 67.51
N SER A 2 27.08 -22.99 68.04
CA SER A 2 25.64 -23.11 67.77
C SER A 2 25.30 -22.94 66.29
N ARG A 3 24.65 -23.84 65.58
CA ARG A 3 24.33 -25.28 65.68
C ARG A 3 23.54 -25.59 64.40
N ASP A 4 23.57 -26.85 63.98
CA ASP A 4 22.44 -27.61 63.43
C ASP A 4 21.96 -27.34 61.99
N ARG A 5 22.06 -28.36 61.11
CA ARG A 5 21.07 -29.45 60.81
C ARG A 5 19.96 -28.91 59.89
N THR A 6 19.34 -29.60 58.94
CA THR A 6 19.02 -31.00 58.57
C THR A 6 18.16 -30.84 57.29
N GLY A 7 17.90 -31.80 56.41
CA GLY A 7 17.96 -33.25 56.46
C GLY A 7 17.36 -33.84 55.18
N CYS A 8 17.64 -35.12 54.97
CA CYS A 8 17.21 -35.97 53.87
C CYS A 8 15.75 -36.44 53.96
N ALA A 9 15.29 -36.98 52.82
CA ALA A 9 14.64 -38.30 52.65
C ALA A 9 13.11 -38.43 52.47
N PHE A 10 12.78 -39.04 51.31
CA PHE A 10 11.87 -40.16 51.06
C PHE A 10 10.35 -40.08 51.35
N GLY A 11 9.55 -40.54 50.37
CA GLY A 11 8.31 -41.26 50.67
C GLY A 11 7.15 -41.22 49.66
N ARG A 12 7.26 -41.96 48.56
CA ARG A 12 6.28 -42.87 47.91
C ARG A 12 4.75 -42.59 47.91
N HIS A 13 4.20 -42.79 46.70
CA HIS A 13 2.98 -43.52 46.29
C HIS A 13 1.59 -43.01 46.68
N ALA A 14 0.78 -42.68 45.65
CA ALA A 14 -0.42 -43.45 45.32
C ALA A 14 -1.00 -43.04 43.96
N HIS A 15 -1.19 -44.06 43.12
CA HIS A 15 -1.97 -44.05 41.88
C HIS A 15 -3.45 -43.79 42.14
N LEU A 16 -4.12 -43.13 41.20
CA LEU A 16 -5.48 -43.49 40.80
C LEU A 16 -5.61 -43.31 39.29
N ALA A 17 -5.94 -44.42 38.66
CA ALA A 17 -6.12 -44.60 37.23
C ALA A 17 -7.59 -44.90 36.94
N ALA A 18 -7.99 -44.49 35.73
CA ALA A 18 -8.98 -45.14 34.86
C ALA A 18 -10.48 -45.01 35.23
N PRO A 19 -11.42 -45.23 34.28
CA PRO A 19 -11.20 -45.76 32.93
C PRO A 19 -11.89 -45.01 31.78
N GLY A 20 -11.38 -45.30 30.58
CA GLY A 20 -12.13 -45.15 29.34
C GLY A 20 -13.15 -46.28 29.16
N ILE A 21 -14.17 -46.02 28.35
CA ILE A 21 -15.02 -47.04 27.75
C ILE A 21 -15.03 -46.83 26.24
N ALA A 22 -14.76 -47.92 25.54
CA ALA A 22 -14.77 -48.06 24.11
C ALA A 22 -16.18 -48.32 23.56
N LEU A 23 -16.44 -47.75 22.39
CA LEU A 23 -16.98 -48.37 21.17
C LEU A 23 -18.03 -49.49 21.31
N LEU A 24 -19.22 -49.32 20.69
CA LEU A 24 -19.82 -50.37 19.84
C LEU A 24 -21.02 -49.86 18.99
N LEU A 25 -20.82 -49.94 17.67
CA LEU A 25 -21.70 -50.43 16.58
C LEU A 25 -23.16 -49.92 16.38
N LEU A 26 -23.33 -49.25 15.23
CA LEU A 26 -24.26 -49.52 14.10
C LEU A 26 -25.66 -50.09 14.39
N LEU A 27 -26.68 -49.40 13.85
CA LEU A 27 -27.85 -49.92 13.10
C LEU A 27 -28.65 -48.68 12.63
N SER A 28 -28.71 -48.38 11.33
CA SER A 28 -29.66 -48.87 10.32
C SER A 28 -30.55 -47.70 9.85
N GLN A 29 -30.47 -47.42 8.55
CA GLN A 29 -31.35 -46.50 7.84
C GLN A 29 -32.79 -47.00 7.86
N THR A 30 -33.77 -46.09 8.00
CA THR A 30 -34.97 -46.07 7.14
C THR A 30 -35.78 -44.79 7.32
N ALA A 31 -35.96 -44.09 6.21
CA ALA A 31 -37.12 -43.32 5.75
C ALA A 31 -37.99 -42.54 6.75
N CYS A 32 -38.09 -41.22 6.54
CA CYS A 32 -39.35 -40.63 6.08
C CYS A 32 -39.08 -39.24 5.48
N GLY A 33 -39.34 -39.08 4.18
CA GLY A 33 -39.33 -37.78 3.52
C GLY A 33 -40.53 -36.96 3.97
N ILE A 34 -40.28 -35.82 4.61
CA ILE A 34 -41.30 -34.80 4.83
C ILE A 34 -41.14 -33.79 3.70
N ALA A 35 -42.03 -33.92 2.72
CA ALA A 35 -42.21 -32.96 1.65
C ALA A 35 -42.67 -31.62 2.26
N PHE A 36 -41.81 -30.61 2.22
CA PHE A 36 -42.25 -29.24 2.42
C PHE A 36 -43.09 -28.82 1.21
N ALA A 37 -44.39 -28.67 1.45
CA ALA A 37 -45.34 -28.10 0.50
C ALA A 37 -44.89 -26.68 0.13
N ARG A 38 -44.60 -26.47 -1.14
CA ARG A 38 -44.47 -25.14 -1.73
C ARG A 38 -45.86 -24.49 -1.76
N PRO A 39 -46.05 -23.26 -1.25
CA PRO A 39 -47.29 -22.54 -1.50
C PRO A 39 -47.39 -22.21 -2.99
N ASN A 40 -48.48 -22.67 -3.61
CA ASN A 40 -48.86 -22.35 -4.99
C ASN A 40 -49.25 -20.85 -5.07
N PRO A 41 -48.98 -20.16 -6.19
CA PRO A 41 -49.02 -18.71 -6.27
C PRO A 41 -50.44 -18.18 -6.34
N THR A 42 -50.65 -17.05 -5.66
CA THR A 42 -51.82 -16.19 -5.78
C THR A 42 -51.98 -15.73 -7.24
N PRO A 43 -53.20 -15.76 -7.84
CA PRO A 43 -53.41 -15.31 -9.21
C PRO A 43 -53.19 -13.79 -9.33
N THR A 44 -52.16 -13.41 -10.07
CA THR A 44 -51.90 -12.03 -10.49
C THR A 44 -52.93 -11.60 -11.53
N ALA A 45 -53.53 -10.42 -11.32
CA ALA A 45 -54.47 -9.79 -12.24
C ALA A 45 -53.82 -9.53 -13.62
N THR A 46 -54.48 -10.02 -14.67
CA THR A 46 -54.16 -9.78 -16.07
C THR A 46 -54.25 -8.28 -16.40
N ALA A 47 -53.13 -7.67 -16.79
CA ALA A 47 -53.12 -6.32 -17.34
C ALA A 47 -53.79 -6.31 -18.72
N THR A 48 -54.78 -5.45 -18.88
CA THR A 48 -55.51 -5.21 -20.13
C THR A 48 -54.63 -4.45 -21.12
N ALA A 49 -54.55 -4.95 -22.36
CA ALA A 49 -53.81 -4.31 -23.44
C ALA A 49 -54.39 -2.92 -23.75
N THR A 50 -53.55 -1.88 -23.62
CA THR A 50 -53.88 -0.52 -24.03
C THR A 50 -53.52 -0.35 -25.51
N ALA A 51 -54.46 0.17 -26.28
CA ALA A 51 -54.36 0.35 -27.72
C ALA A 51 -53.22 1.31 -28.12
N THR A 52 -52.42 0.88 -29.08
CA THR A 52 -51.39 1.68 -29.76
C THR A 52 -52.07 2.73 -30.65
N SER A 53 -51.84 4.02 -30.38
CA SER A 53 -52.23 5.11 -31.26
C SER A 53 -51.28 5.20 -32.46
N THR A 54 -51.87 5.22 -33.66
CA THR A 54 -51.18 5.41 -34.93
C THR A 54 -50.80 6.89 -35.11
N PRO A 55 -49.53 7.25 -35.39
CA PRO A 55 -49.19 8.64 -35.72
C PRO A 55 -49.72 9.01 -37.11
N THR A 56 -50.33 10.19 -37.18
CA THR A 56 -50.89 10.82 -38.38
C THR A 56 -49.77 11.32 -39.31
N PRO A 57 -49.86 11.18 -40.65
CA PRO A 57 -48.85 11.69 -41.56
C PRO A 57 -48.83 13.22 -41.59
N THR A 58 -47.66 13.80 -41.36
CA THR A 58 -47.38 15.25 -41.46
C THR A 58 -47.06 15.59 -42.92
N PRO A 59 -47.56 16.70 -43.48
CA PRO A 59 -47.32 17.08 -44.88
C PRO A 59 -45.85 17.42 -45.14
N THR A 60 -45.33 16.86 -46.23
CA THR A 60 -43.99 17.10 -46.76
C THR A 60 -43.88 18.53 -47.30
N CYS A 61 -42.98 19.33 -46.72
CA CYS A 61 -42.59 20.62 -47.28
C CYS A 61 -41.52 20.44 -48.38
N THR A 62 -41.76 21.04 -49.53
CA THR A 62 -40.84 21.10 -50.67
C THR A 62 -39.59 21.91 -50.32
N ALA A 63 -38.42 21.28 -50.39
CA ALA A 63 -37.14 21.96 -50.18
C ALA A 63 -36.79 22.85 -51.38
N THR A 64 -36.54 24.13 -51.10
CA THR A 64 -36.00 25.09 -52.05
C THR A 64 -34.49 24.88 -52.19
N ALA A 65 -33.99 24.82 -53.42
CA ALA A 65 -32.57 24.61 -53.71
C ALA A 65 -31.71 25.73 -53.09
N THR A 66 -30.88 25.35 -52.12
CA THR A 66 -29.88 26.23 -51.52
C THR A 66 -28.55 26.02 -52.23
N ALA A 67 -27.88 27.11 -52.60
CA ALA A 67 -26.63 27.11 -53.34
C ALA A 67 -25.52 26.33 -52.61
N SER A 68 -24.76 25.55 -53.38
CA SER A 68 -23.64 24.73 -52.93
C SER A 68 -22.49 25.60 -52.42
N PRO A 69 -21.96 25.38 -51.19
CA PRO A 69 -20.76 26.05 -50.75
C PRO A 69 -19.53 25.46 -51.46
N THR A 70 -18.67 26.34 -51.94
CA THR A 70 -17.35 26.04 -52.51
C THR A 70 -16.50 25.28 -51.48
N SER A 71 -15.97 24.12 -51.87
CA SER A 71 -15.09 23.29 -51.03
C SER A 71 -13.79 24.03 -50.69
N THR A 72 -13.63 24.37 -49.42
CA THR A 72 -12.33 24.79 -48.85
C THR A 72 -11.37 23.61 -48.91
N PRO A 73 -10.12 23.78 -49.38
CA PRO A 73 -9.14 22.69 -49.40
C PRO A 73 -8.87 22.20 -47.98
N THR A 74 -9.06 20.89 -47.77
CA THR A 74 -8.69 20.17 -46.54
C THR A 74 -7.21 20.39 -46.25
N ALA A 75 -6.89 20.93 -45.07
CA ALA A 75 -5.51 21.01 -44.61
C ALA A 75 -4.93 19.59 -44.57
N THR A 76 -3.89 19.35 -45.37
CA THR A 76 -3.07 18.14 -45.28
C THR A 76 -2.47 18.10 -43.88
N THR A 77 -2.91 17.14 -43.06
CA THR A 77 -2.25 16.84 -41.80
C THR A 77 -0.87 16.31 -42.13
N THR A 78 0.17 17.13 -41.90
CA THR A 78 1.55 16.65 -41.86
C THR A 78 1.60 15.50 -40.84
N PRO A 79 2.08 14.30 -41.20
CA PRO A 79 2.25 13.24 -40.22
C PRO A 79 3.19 13.76 -39.13
N THR A 80 2.67 13.90 -37.91
CA THR A 80 3.50 14.10 -36.72
C THR A 80 4.51 12.95 -36.71
N PRO A 81 5.83 13.21 -36.61
CA PRO A 81 6.81 12.14 -36.57
C PRO A 81 6.45 11.22 -35.41
N THR A 82 6.09 9.97 -35.73
CA THR A 82 6.00 8.92 -34.73
C THR A 82 7.40 8.79 -34.14
N LEU A 83 7.57 9.21 -32.89
CA LEU A 83 8.81 9.00 -32.15
C LEU A 83 9.11 7.51 -32.20
N THR A 84 10.10 7.14 -33.01
CA THR A 84 10.58 5.76 -33.04
C THR A 84 11.15 5.49 -31.66
N PRO A 85 10.75 4.40 -30.96
CA PRO A 85 11.31 4.08 -29.66
C PRO A 85 12.81 4.00 -29.82
N THR A 86 13.49 4.98 -29.23
CA THR A 86 14.93 5.03 -29.29
C THR A 86 15.39 3.97 -28.30
N ASN A 87 15.70 2.77 -28.79
CA ASN A 87 16.37 1.70 -28.05
C ASN A 87 17.84 2.08 -27.74
N THR A 88 18.10 3.35 -27.42
CA THR A 88 19.41 3.78 -26.96
C THR A 88 19.53 3.31 -25.52
N PRO A 89 20.54 2.48 -25.20
CA PRO A 89 20.77 2.06 -23.84
C PRO A 89 20.95 3.31 -22.95
N PRO A 90 20.48 3.29 -21.70
CA PRO A 90 20.66 4.42 -20.79
C PRO A 90 22.15 4.80 -20.70
N PRO A 91 22.50 6.09 -20.58
CA PRO A 91 23.89 6.52 -20.43
C PRO A 91 24.56 5.81 -19.24
N ASP A 92 25.87 5.59 -19.29
CA ASP A 92 26.58 4.86 -18.22
C ASP A 92 26.62 5.60 -16.88
N VAL A 93 26.54 6.94 -16.93
CA VAL A 93 26.51 7.79 -15.74
C VAL A 93 25.42 8.83 -15.92
N VAL A 94 24.52 8.92 -14.94
CA VAL A 94 23.41 9.89 -14.93
C VAL A 94 23.31 10.52 -13.55
N LEU A 95 23.11 11.83 -13.52
CA LEU A 95 22.78 12.56 -12.30
C LEU A 95 21.73 13.64 -12.62
N LEU A 96 20.54 13.45 -12.07
CA LEU A 96 19.42 14.37 -12.22
C LEU A 96 19.67 15.63 -11.39
N SER A 97 19.54 16.78 -12.05
CA SER A 97 19.71 18.10 -11.45
C SER A 97 18.88 19.14 -12.22
N PRO A 98 18.49 20.27 -11.59
CA PRO A 98 18.72 20.61 -10.18
C PRO A 98 17.87 19.74 -9.23
N MET A 99 18.32 19.53 -8.00
CA MET A 99 17.51 18.90 -6.95
C MET A 99 18.01 19.41 -5.59
N SER A 100 17.14 20.08 -4.85
CA SER A 100 17.44 20.61 -3.52
C SER A 100 17.67 19.49 -2.51
N HIS A 101 18.22 19.84 -1.35
CA HIS A 101 18.39 18.93 -0.23
C HIS A 101 18.17 19.69 1.07
N GLU A 102 17.53 19.01 2.02
CA GLU A 102 17.38 19.45 3.39
C GLU A 102 17.57 18.23 4.29
N TYR A 103 18.20 18.40 5.46
CA TYR A 103 18.27 17.33 6.44
C TYR A 103 16.95 17.20 7.19
N GLN A 104 16.46 15.98 7.35
CA GLN A 104 15.21 15.74 8.06
C GLN A 104 15.34 16.09 9.55
N ASP A 105 14.27 16.69 10.07
CA ASP A 105 13.91 16.61 11.48
C ASP A 105 13.23 15.26 11.79
N TRP A 106 12.74 15.13 13.02
CA TRP A 106 12.08 13.93 13.54
C TRP A 106 11.00 13.41 12.58
N ASN A 107 11.15 12.14 12.15
CA ASN A 107 10.25 11.41 11.25
C ASN A 107 9.90 12.11 9.91
N ASN A 108 10.69 13.09 9.47
CA ASN A 108 10.43 13.86 8.24
C ASN A 108 10.99 13.22 6.96
N CYS A 109 11.31 11.92 6.93
CA CYS A 109 11.94 11.31 5.75
C CYS A 109 11.04 11.36 4.50
N ALA A 110 9.74 11.03 4.61
CA ALA A 110 8.81 11.09 3.49
C ALA A 110 8.52 12.53 3.03
N PRO A 111 8.20 13.50 3.93
CA PRO A 111 8.03 14.91 3.54
C PRO A 111 9.25 15.51 2.82
N ILE A 112 10.46 15.29 3.35
CA ILE A 112 11.67 15.82 2.74
C ILE A 112 11.94 15.17 1.40
N SER A 113 11.83 13.85 1.30
CA SER A 113 12.06 13.15 0.03
C SER A 113 11.08 13.60 -1.06
N THR A 114 9.83 13.84 -0.68
CA THR A 114 8.81 14.44 -1.55
C THR A 114 9.19 15.86 -1.99
N ALA A 115 9.62 16.72 -1.06
CA ALA A 115 10.09 18.08 -1.37
C ALA A 115 11.33 18.06 -2.29
N MET A 116 12.27 17.15 -2.06
CA MET A 116 13.45 16.97 -2.92
C MET A 116 13.04 16.62 -4.35
N VAL A 117 12.09 15.71 -4.55
CA VAL A 117 11.57 15.40 -5.90
C VAL A 117 10.84 16.57 -6.52
N LEU A 118 9.97 17.27 -5.79
CA LEU A 118 9.28 18.47 -6.28
C LEU A 118 10.26 19.54 -6.78
N SER A 119 11.39 19.70 -6.09
CA SER A 119 12.41 20.69 -6.46
C SER A 119 13.04 20.42 -7.84
N TYR A 120 13.09 19.15 -8.28
CA TYR A 120 13.56 18.78 -9.61
C TYR A 120 12.64 19.31 -10.71
N TYR A 121 11.35 19.44 -10.39
CA TYR A 121 10.34 20.05 -11.25
C TYR A 121 10.17 21.57 -11.03
N GLY A 122 11.12 22.20 -10.33
CA GLY A 122 11.11 23.64 -10.07
C GLY A 122 10.16 24.08 -8.94
N ILE A 123 9.53 23.13 -8.24
CA ILE A 123 8.58 23.41 -7.16
C ILE A 123 9.34 23.37 -5.83
N GLN A 124 9.59 24.54 -5.24
CA GLN A 124 10.28 24.63 -3.96
C GLN A 124 9.29 24.51 -2.79
N LYS A 125 9.56 23.56 -1.89
CA LYS A 125 8.81 23.33 -0.66
C LYS A 125 9.78 23.08 0.49
N GLY A 126 9.42 23.53 1.68
CA GLY A 126 10.18 23.25 2.91
C GLY A 126 9.63 22.03 3.65
N GLN A 127 10.44 21.43 4.51
CA GLN A 127 10.05 20.21 5.23
C GLN A 127 8.74 20.31 6.02
N TYR A 128 8.51 21.45 6.68
CA TYR A 128 7.35 21.65 7.54
C TYR A 128 6.08 21.92 6.74
N GLU A 129 6.21 22.50 5.54
CA GLU A 129 5.09 22.72 4.64
C GLU A 129 4.57 21.39 4.08
N VAL A 130 5.49 20.50 3.68
CA VAL A 130 5.10 19.16 3.22
C VAL A 130 4.63 18.29 4.38
N ALA A 131 5.30 18.36 5.54
CA ALA A 131 4.89 17.61 6.72
C ALA A 131 3.51 18.02 7.23
N ALA A 132 3.11 19.29 7.12
CA ALA A 132 1.76 19.72 7.48
C ALA A 132 0.65 19.03 6.67
N ALA A 133 0.97 18.51 5.48
CA ALA A 133 0.04 17.78 4.63
C ALA A 133 0.18 16.26 4.75
N LEU A 134 1.41 15.74 4.76
CA LEU A 134 1.66 14.29 4.77
C LEU A 134 1.73 13.69 6.17
N ARG A 135 1.99 14.51 7.18
CA ARG A 135 2.20 14.06 8.55
C ARG A 135 1.79 15.14 9.56
N PRO A 136 0.51 15.54 9.56
CA PRO A 136 0.07 16.71 10.29
C PRO A 136 0.27 16.54 11.81
N TYR A 137 0.22 15.33 12.36
CA TYR A 137 0.52 15.09 13.77
C TYR A 137 2.01 14.85 14.03
N LYS A 138 2.56 15.57 15.02
CA LYS A 138 4.01 15.65 15.26
C LYS A 138 4.69 14.30 15.56
N ASP A 139 3.97 13.37 16.18
CA ASP A 139 4.50 12.08 16.66
C ASP A 139 4.16 10.91 15.74
N ASP A 140 3.42 11.17 14.67
CA ASP A 140 3.26 10.20 13.61
C ASP A 140 4.66 9.83 13.05
N LYS A 141 4.85 8.53 12.85
CA LYS A 141 6.14 7.90 12.53
C LYS A 141 6.16 7.32 11.13
N HIS A 142 5.02 7.35 10.46
CA HIS A 142 4.83 6.75 9.16
C HIS A 142 4.19 7.78 8.21
N VAL A 143 4.33 7.52 6.92
CA VAL A 143 3.59 8.22 5.86
C VAL A 143 3.45 7.17 4.77
N GLU A 144 2.22 6.82 4.44
CA GLU A 144 1.95 5.83 3.41
C GLU A 144 2.30 6.34 2.02
N ALA A 145 2.58 5.40 1.12
CA ALA A 145 2.99 5.73 -0.24
C ALA A 145 1.87 6.45 -1.02
N ASP A 146 0.61 6.13 -0.73
CA ASP A 146 -0.56 6.74 -1.38
C ASP A 146 -0.72 8.22 -1.04
N GLU A 147 -0.41 8.62 0.19
CA GLU A 147 -0.39 10.02 0.62
C GLU A 147 0.68 10.82 -0.13
N VAL A 148 1.89 10.27 -0.23
CA VAL A 148 2.98 10.86 -1.04
C VAL A 148 2.56 11.01 -2.50
N ILE A 149 1.96 9.97 -3.08
CA ILE A 149 1.47 9.96 -4.47
C ILE A 149 0.38 11.02 -4.66
N ALA A 150 -0.61 11.08 -3.76
CA ALA A 150 -1.70 12.05 -3.83
C ALA A 150 -1.18 13.48 -3.72
N TYR A 151 -0.21 13.73 -2.83
CA TYR A 151 0.42 15.04 -2.68
C TYR A 151 1.16 15.46 -3.95
N LEU A 152 1.95 14.57 -4.55
CA LEU A 152 2.66 14.83 -5.81
C LEU A 152 1.68 15.13 -6.96
N ARG A 153 0.58 14.38 -7.05
CA ARG A 153 -0.49 14.62 -8.02
C ARG A 153 -1.17 15.98 -7.86
N GLY A 154 -1.28 16.48 -6.64
CA GLY A 154 -1.75 17.84 -6.36
C GLY A 154 -0.93 18.94 -7.03
N TYR A 155 0.32 18.67 -7.43
CA TYR A 155 1.20 19.59 -8.15
C TYR A 155 1.26 19.34 -9.67
N GLY A 156 0.35 18.53 -10.21
CA GLY A 156 0.30 18.25 -11.64
C GLY A 156 1.37 17.27 -12.11
N LEU A 157 1.93 16.46 -11.21
CA LEU A 157 2.82 15.35 -11.52
C LEU A 157 2.03 14.04 -11.50
N GLU A 158 2.51 13.04 -12.24
CA GLU A 158 2.10 11.65 -12.08
C GLU A 158 3.09 10.89 -11.21
N ALA A 159 2.52 9.99 -10.41
CA ALA A 159 3.24 9.07 -9.56
C ALA A 159 2.37 7.82 -9.35
N GLY A 160 3.00 6.67 -9.16
CA GLY A 160 2.32 5.40 -8.86
C GLY A 160 3.23 4.49 -8.06
N LEU A 161 2.65 3.68 -7.17
CA LEU A 161 3.41 2.69 -6.42
C LEU A 161 3.59 1.44 -7.29
N TYR A 162 4.84 1.06 -7.49
CA TYR A 162 5.21 -0.18 -8.16
C TYR A 162 6.06 -1.07 -7.25
N VAL A 163 5.98 -2.38 -7.43
CA VAL A 163 6.77 -3.40 -6.71
C VAL A 163 7.64 -4.19 -7.67
N ASN A 164 8.46 -5.10 -7.15
CA ASN A 164 9.35 -5.94 -7.97
C ASN A 164 10.28 -5.09 -8.84
N GLY A 165 10.77 -3.99 -8.28
CA GLY A 165 11.77 -3.16 -8.93
C GLY A 165 13.11 -3.89 -9.05
N THR A 166 13.86 -3.58 -10.11
CA THR A 166 15.23 -4.08 -10.31
C THR A 166 16.18 -2.91 -10.52
N PRO A 167 17.50 -3.08 -10.30
CA PRO A 167 18.48 -2.07 -10.65
C PRO A 167 18.34 -1.58 -12.09
N GLU A 168 18.15 -2.48 -13.05
CA GLU A 168 18.00 -2.15 -14.48
C GLU A 168 16.79 -1.25 -14.73
N ARG A 169 15.69 -1.50 -14.00
CA ARG A 169 14.49 -0.66 -14.09
C ARG A 169 14.71 0.72 -13.49
N LEU A 170 15.34 0.80 -12.32
CA LEU A 170 15.68 2.09 -11.70
C LEU A 170 16.62 2.90 -12.60
N GLU A 171 17.63 2.26 -13.19
CA GLU A 171 18.51 2.88 -14.17
C GLU A 171 17.77 3.36 -15.41
N ALA A 172 16.83 2.57 -15.95
CA ALA A 172 16.06 2.96 -17.13
C ALA A 172 15.18 4.19 -16.85
N LEU A 173 14.51 4.23 -15.69
CA LEU A 173 13.70 5.39 -15.26
C LEU A 173 14.58 6.63 -15.07
N VAL A 174 15.65 6.51 -14.29
CA VAL A 174 16.55 7.63 -14.00
C VAL A 174 17.29 8.09 -15.24
N GLY A 175 17.69 7.17 -16.12
CA GLY A 175 18.33 7.47 -17.40
C GLY A 175 17.40 8.18 -18.37
N ALA A 176 16.09 7.97 -18.25
CA ALA A 176 15.07 8.76 -18.92
C ALA A 176 14.81 10.11 -18.24
N GLY A 177 15.50 10.46 -17.16
CA GLY A 177 15.24 11.73 -16.45
C GLY A 177 14.05 11.68 -15.49
N VAL A 178 13.63 10.49 -15.06
CA VAL A 178 12.54 10.27 -14.09
C VAL A 178 13.15 9.98 -12.71
N PRO A 179 13.08 10.89 -11.73
CA PRO A 179 13.48 10.59 -10.36
C PRO A 179 12.55 9.55 -9.74
N VAL A 180 13.09 8.71 -8.86
CA VAL A 180 12.36 7.61 -8.26
C VAL A 180 12.45 7.67 -6.74
N LEU A 181 11.31 7.75 -6.07
CA LEU A 181 11.22 7.55 -4.62
C LEU A 181 11.23 6.06 -4.31
N ILE A 182 11.93 5.68 -3.25
CA ILE A 182 11.95 4.31 -2.74
C ILE A 182 11.77 4.29 -1.23
N GLN A 183 11.18 3.21 -0.72
CA GLN A 183 11.12 2.91 0.69
C GLN A 183 12.19 1.87 1.03
N THR A 184 12.93 2.11 2.10
CA THR A 184 14.06 1.27 2.53
C THR A 184 14.16 1.21 4.04
N TRP A 185 14.95 0.28 4.56
CA TRP A 185 15.56 0.48 5.87
C TRP A 185 16.66 1.54 5.80
N LEU A 186 16.94 2.18 6.93
CA LEU A 186 18.22 2.86 7.15
C LEU A 186 19.38 1.85 7.03
N ASN A 187 20.57 2.37 6.72
CA ASN A 187 21.75 1.52 6.46
C ASN A 187 22.22 0.76 7.70
N ASP A 188 21.98 1.32 8.89
CA ASP A 188 22.52 0.89 10.17
C ASP A 188 21.49 0.27 11.11
N ARG A 189 20.18 0.34 10.79
CA ARG A 189 19.09 -0.16 11.65
C ARG A 189 17.77 -0.34 10.88
N PRO A 190 16.86 -1.21 11.34
CA PRO A 190 15.55 -1.43 10.72
C PRO A 190 14.55 -0.32 11.07
N THR A 191 14.81 0.90 10.60
CA THR A 191 13.89 2.04 10.66
C THR A 191 13.49 2.41 9.24
N GLY A 192 12.18 2.47 8.97
CA GLY A 192 11.65 2.79 7.64
C GLY A 192 12.10 4.18 7.19
N HIS A 193 12.46 4.30 5.91
CA HIS A 193 13.08 5.50 5.37
C HIS A 193 12.78 5.68 3.89
N TYR A 194 12.37 6.89 3.52
CA TYR A 194 12.23 7.30 2.13
C TYR A 194 13.54 7.87 1.60
N ARG A 195 13.85 7.54 0.35
CA ARG A 195 15.00 8.09 -0.38
C ARG A 195 14.62 8.43 -1.80
N VAL A 196 15.36 9.35 -2.42
CA VAL A 196 15.23 9.65 -3.85
C VAL A 196 16.44 9.08 -4.58
N ILE A 197 16.22 8.11 -5.47
CA ILE A 197 17.21 7.74 -6.48
C ILE A 197 17.23 8.87 -7.50
N ARG A 198 18.35 9.57 -7.61
CA ARG A 198 18.52 10.70 -8.54
C ARG A 198 19.65 10.52 -9.53
N GLY A 199 20.29 9.36 -9.55
CA GLY A 199 21.41 9.10 -10.43
C GLY A 199 21.96 7.70 -10.24
N TYR A 200 22.88 7.32 -11.13
CA TYR A 200 23.65 6.10 -11.05
C TYR A 200 24.97 6.27 -11.80
N ASP A 201 25.94 5.42 -11.47
CA ASP A 201 27.19 5.24 -12.20
C ASP A 201 27.41 3.74 -12.38
N ARG A 202 27.22 3.26 -13.61
CA ARG A 202 27.40 1.84 -13.97
C ARG A 202 28.84 1.39 -13.88
N ASN A 203 29.79 2.30 -14.13
CA ASN A 203 31.22 1.98 -14.05
C ASN A 203 31.63 1.73 -12.59
N ALA A 204 31.03 2.48 -11.68
CA ALA A 204 31.23 2.29 -10.24
C ALA A 204 30.26 1.28 -9.60
N GLY A 205 29.20 0.86 -10.30
CA GLY A 205 28.18 -0.07 -9.80
C GLY A 205 27.34 0.49 -8.65
N VAL A 206 27.02 1.79 -8.71
CA VAL A 206 26.33 2.52 -7.63
C VAL A 206 25.11 3.31 -8.11
N PHE A 207 24.11 3.42 -7.25
CA PHE A 207 23.10 4.48 -7.32
C PHE A 207 23.54 5.69 -6.51
N VAL A 208 23.14 6.88 -6.97
CA VAL A 208 23.30 8.16 -6.27
C VAL A 208 21.94 8.58 -5.71
N LEU A 209 21.87 8.66 -4.39
CA LEU A 209 20.66 8.99 -3.64
C LEU A 209 20.74 10.41 -3.09
N ASN A 210 19.62 11.12 -3.19
CA ASN A 210 19.34 12.30 -2.40
C ASN A 210 18.60 11.85 -1.14
N ASP A 211 19.28 11.86 0.00
CA ASP A 211 18.82 11.22 1.23
C ASP A 211 18.71 12.26 2.35
N SER A 212 17.53 12.39 2.94
CA SER A 212 17.25 13.38 3.97
C SER A 212 17.97 13.12 5.29
N TYR A 213 18.48 11.91 5.52
CA TYR A 213 19.20 11.55 6.73
C TYR A 213 20.72 11.59 6.51
N TYR A 214 21.22 10.95 5.45
CA TYR A 214 22.67 10.79 5.22
C TYR A 214 23.28 11.90 4.34
N GLY A 215 22.49 12.61 3.54
CA GLY A 215 22.95 13.75 2.76
C GLY A 215 22.60 13.71 1.26
N PRO A 216 23.05 14.72 0.49
CA PRO A 216 22.55 14.94 -0.87
C PRO A 216 23.08 13.99 -1.93
N LYS A 217 24.23 13.34 -1.72
CA LYS A 217 24.92 12.51 -2.74
C LYS A 217 25.42 11.21 -2.12
N VAL A 218 24.53 10.50 -1.43
CA VAL A 218 24.85 9.20 -0.85
C VAL A 218 24.97 8.20 -1.99
N THR A 219 26.05 7.42 -2.01
CA THR A 219 26.23 6.35 -2.98
C THR A 219 26.00 5.00 -2.32
N LEU A 220 25.14 4.17 -2.89
CA LEU A 220 24.98 2.77 -2.51
C LEU A 220 25.31 1.89 -3.70
N THR A 221 26.11 0.83 -3.47
CA THR A 221 26.26 -0.22 -4.48
C THR A 221 24.93 -0.92 -4.70
N PHE A 222 24.72 -1.55 -5.85
CA PHE A 222 23.47 -2.30 -6.11
C PHE A 222 23.19 -3.34 -5.03
N ALA A 223 24.22 -4.08 -4.61
CA ALA A 223 24.10 -5.04 -3.51
C ALA A 223 23.80 -4.38 -2.14
N ALA A 224 24.27 -3.15 -1.90
CA ALA A 224 23.95 -2.43 -0.67
C ALA A 224 22.52 -1.89 -0.67
N LEU A 225 22.05 -1.37 -1.81
CA LEU A 225 20.67 -0.96 -1.99
C LEU A 225 19.72 -2.14 -1.82
N GLU A 226 20.02 -3.28 -2.45
CA GLU A 226 19.23 -4.51 -2.36
C GLU A 226 18.93 -4.90 -0.91
N ARG A 227 19.95 -4.90 -0.04
CA ARG A 227 19.80 -5.29 1.38
C ARG A 227 18.80 -4.44 2.16
N VAL A 228 18.68 -3.15 1.81
CA VAL A 228 17.78 -2.22 2.51
C VAL A 228 16.45 -2.03 1.79
N TRP A 229 16.37 -2.41 0.51
CA TRP A 229 15.19 -2.22 -0.34
C TRP A 229 14.31 -3.47 -0.45
N ALA A 230 14.90 -4.65 -0.49
CA ALA A 230 14.20 -5.93 -0.55
C ALA A 230 13.17 -6.15 0.58
N PRO A 231 13.42 -5.71 1.83
CA PRO A 231 12.41 -5.75 2.90
C PRO A 231 11.11 -5.01 2.57
N PHE A 232 11.16 -4.09 1.61
CA PHE A 232 10.01 -3.32 1.16
C PHE A 232 9.38 -3.87 -0.13
N ASN A 233 9.60 -5.13 -0.50
CA ASN A 233 9.14 -5.72 -1.77
C ASN A 233 9.58 -4.91 -3.00
N HIS A 234 10.81 -4.37 -2.90
CA HIS A 234 11.43 -3.54 -3.93
C HIS A 234 10.48 -2.44 -4.43
N ARG A 235 9.75 -1.79 -3.51
CA ARG A 235 8.77 -0.73 -3.82
C ARG A 235 9.45 0.52 -4.36
N TYR A 236 8.91 1.09 -5.42
CA TYR A 236 9.41 2.31 -6.05
C TYR A 236 8.26 3.15 -6.62
N ILE A 237 8.47 4.47 -6.65
CA ILE A 237 7.50 5.45 -7.10
C ILE A 237 8.21 6.38 -8.10
N PRO A 238 8.12 6.10 -9.42
CA PRO A 238 8.58 7.05 -10.43
C PRO A 238 7.70 8.30 -10.40
N VAL A 239 8.32 9.48 -10.48
CA VAL A 239 7.59 10.75 -10.46
C VAL A 239 7.89 11.53 -11.73
N TYR A 240 6.88 11.91 -12.50
CA TYR A 240 7.03 12.46 -13.85
C TYR A 240 5.84 13.35 -14.25
N PRO A 241 6.00 14.30 -15.19
CA PRO A 241 4.86 15.03 -15.76
C PRO A 241 3.90 14.12 -16.55
N PRO A 242 2.56 14.31 -16.51
CA PRO A 242 1.58 13.44 -17.14
C PRO A 242 1.83 13.13 -18.63
N GLU A 243 2.39 14.08 -19.38
CA GLU A 243 2.75 13.92 -20.80
C GLU A 243 3.80 12.83 -21.05
N ARG A 244 4.49 12.34 -20.00
CA ARG A 244 5.49 11.28 -20.08
C ARG A 244 4.94 9.89 -19.72
N ALA A 245 3.65 9.75 -19.45
CA ALA A 245 3.04 8.49 -19.05
C ALA A 245 3.35 7.32 -20.00
N ASP A 246 3.24 7.54 -21.32
CA ASP A 246 3.54 6.51 -22.32
C ASP A 246 5.01 6.09 -22.31
N GLU A 247 5.91 7.02 -22.00
CA GLU A 247 7.34 6.74 -21.90
C GLU A 247 7.66 5.90 -20.68
N VAL A 248 7.13 6.29 -19.53
CA VAL A 248 7.29 5.55 -18.27
C VAL A 248 6.68 4.17 -18.38
N CYS A 249 5.46 4.06 -18.91
CA CYS A 249 4.79 2.78 -19.12
C CYS A 249 5.62 1.83 -20.01
N ARG A 250 6.27 2.35 -21.05
CA ARG A 250 7.18 1.56 -21.90
C ARG A 250 8.42 1.05 -21.15
N ILE A 251 8.96 1.85 -20.23
CA ILE A 251 10.09 1.45 -19.37
C ILE A 251 9.66 0.36 -18.38
N LEU A 252 8.47 0.51 -17.79
CA LEU A 252 7.91 -0.46 -16.85
C LEU A 252 7.53 -1.78 -17.55
N GLY A 253 7.14 -1.71 -18.82
CA GLY A 253 6.68 -2.85 -19.59
C GLY A 253 5.35 -3.37 -19.06
N GLU A 254 5.23 -4.69 -18.90
CA GLU A 254 4.02 -5.32 -18.35
C GLU A 254 3.67 -4.82 -16.95
N ASP A 255 4.67 -4.41 -16.15
CA ASP A 255 4.48 -3.93 -14.79
C ASP A 255 3.80 -2.55 -14.73
N CYS A 256 3.59 -1.89 -15.89
CA CYS A 256 2.73 -0.71 -15.99
C CYS A 256 1.27 -1.04 -15.61
N HIS A 257 0.85 -2.30 -15.72
CA HIS A 257 -0.47 -2.77 -15.31
C HIS A 257 -0.40 -3.52 -13.98
N SER A 258 -1.20 -3.11 -12.99
CA SER A 258 -1.09 -3.60 -11.62
C SER A 258 -1.23 -5.12 -11.50
N GLU A 259 -2.21 -5.75 -12.17
CA GLU A 259 -2.40 -7.21 -12.12
C GLU A 259 -1.16 -7.96 -12.65
N SER A 260 -0.60 -7.50 -13.77
CA SER A 260 0.63 -8.09 -14.34
C SER A 260 1.84 -7.89 -13.43
N MET A 261 1.98 -6.68 -12.87
CA MET A 261 3.04 -6.36 -11.91
C MET A 261 3.02 -7.31 -10.71
N TYR A 262 1.87 -7.45 -10.04
CA TYR A 262 1.78 -8.31 -8.85
C TYR A 262 1.92 -9.81 -9.17
N ARG A 263 1.46 -10.28 -10.33
CA ARG A 263 1.73 -11.65 -10.78
C ARG A 263 3.23 -11.91 -10.94
N ARG A 264 3.95 -10.97 -11.55
CA ARG A 264 5.40 -11.07 -11.76
C ARG A 264 6.17 -10.92 -10.46
N ALA A 265 5.72 -10.05 -9.57
CA ALA A 265 6.26 -9.89 -8.22
C ALA A 265 6.12 -11.18 -7.40
N ALA A 266 4.92 -11.79 -7.38
CA ALA A 266 4.70 -13.07 -6.70
C ALA A 266 5.60 -14.18 -7.27
N ALA A 267 5.80 -14.22 -8.59
CA ALA A 267 6.72 -15.18 -9.22
C ALA A 267 8.19 -14.93 -8.80
N ALA A 268 8.62 -13.67 -8.76
CA ALA A 268 9.96 -13.29 -8.30
C ALA A 268 10.17 -13.63 -6.82
N ALA A 269 9.17 -13.38 -5.96
CA ALA A 269 9.20 -13.74 -4.55
C ALA A 269 9.30 -15.26 -4.36
N ARG A 270 8.56 -16.07 -5.14
CA ARG A 270 8.71 -17.54 -5.13
C ARG A 270 10.11 -17.98 -5.53
N ALA A 271 10.68 -17.40 -6.59
CA ALA A 271 12.06 -17.67 -7.00
C ALA A 271 13.11 -17.21 -5.95
N TRP A 272 12.81 -16.18 -5.16
CA TRP A 272 13.64 -15.79 -4.01
C TRP A 272 13.55 -16.81 -2.89
N ILE A 273 12.34 -17.28 -2.55
CA ILE A 273 12.12 -18.33 -1.55
C ILE A 273 12.88 -19.62 -1.93
N GLU A 274 12.86 -20.02 -3.20
CA GLU A 274 13.61 -21.21 -3.67
C GLU A 274 15.12 -21.11 -3.40
N ARG A 275 15.68 -19.91 -3.60
CA ARG A 275 17.11 -19.63 -3.36
C ARG A 275 17.43 -19.40 -1.89
N SER A 276 16.48 -18.94 -1.09
CA SER A 276 16.68 -18.52 0.30
C SER A 276 15.40 -18.77 1.13
N PRO A 277 15.08 -20.04 1.43
CA PRO A 277 13.80 -20.41 2.04
C PRO A 277 13.62 -19.93 3.49
N ASN A 278 14.70 -19.49 4.12
CA ASN A 278 14.73 -18.93 5.47
C ASN A 278 14.92 -17.41 5.47
N ASP A 279 14.68 -16.73 4.34
CA ASP A 279 14.64 -15.26 4.29
C ASP A 279 13.20 -14.79 4.55
N PRO A 280 12.94 -14.10 5.68
CA PRO A 280 11.59 -13.69 6.03
C PRO A 280 11.02 -12.65 5.05
N TYR A 281 11.86 -11.85 4.40
CA TYR A 281 11.41 -10.80 3.48
C TYR A 281 10.90 -11.36 2.16
N ALA A 282 11.42 -12.50 1.71
CA ALA A 282 10.92 -13.20 0.53
C ALA A 282 9.48 -13.69 0.74
N TRP A 283 9.21 -14.27 1.91
CA TRP A 283 7.88 -14.71 2.31
C TRP A 283 6.93 -13.53 2.54
N PHE A 284 7.40 -12.46 3.17
CA PHE A 284 6.58 -11.28 3.39
C PHE A 284 6.18 -10.62 2.05
N SER A 285 7.13 -10.48 1.12
CA SER A 285 6.87 -9.93 -0.21
C SER A 285 5.87 -10.79 -0.99
N LEU A 286 6.00 -12.12 -0.93
CA LEU A 286 5.00 -13.02 -1.51
C LEU A 286 3.61 -12.77 -0.89
N GLY A 287 3.53 -12.54 0.41
CA GLY A 287 2.27 -12.20 1.08
C GLY A 287 1.65 -10.92 0.55
N ASP A 288 2.45 -9.85 0.40
CA ASP A 288 1.98 -8.57 -0.15
C ASP A 288 1.47 -8.75 -1.59
N ASP A 289 2.18 -9.51 -2.41
CA ASP A 289 1.81 -9.73 -3.81
C ASP A 289 0.55 -10.60 -3.95
N LEU A 290 0.40 -11.64 -3.13
CA LEU A 290 -0.80 -12.49 -3.13
C LEU A 290 -2.03 -11.72 -2.66
N LEU A 291 -1.88 -10.90 -1.62
CA LEU A 291 -2.95 -10.05 -1.13
C LEU A 291 -3.42 -9.07 -2.21
N ALA A 292 -2.49 -8.43 -2.92
CA ALA A 292 -2.82 -7.53 -4.03
C ALA A 292 -3.50 -8.23 -5.22
N LEU A 293 -3.29 -9.55 -5.36
CA LEU A 293 -3.99 -10.40 -6.33
C LEU A 293 -5.33 -10.95 -5.82
N GLY A 294 -5.73 -10.59 -4.60
CA GLY A 294 -6.98 -11.03 -3.96
C GLY A 294 -6.90 -12.38 -3.25
N ASP A 295 -5.72 -13.00 -3.15
CA ASP A 295 -5.50 -14.24 -2.39
C ASP A 295 -5.08 -13.94 -0.95
N ALA A 296 -6.04 -13.47 -0.15
CA ALA A 296 -5.81 -13.13 1.25
C ALA A 296 -5.43 -14.36 2.11
N ALA A 297 -5.93 -15.55 1.77
CA ALA A 297 -5.60 -16.78 2.48
C ALA A 297 -4.14 -17.19 2.25
N GLY A 298 -3.71 -17.25 0.98
CA GLY A 298 -2.31 -17.49 0.63
C GLY A 298 -1.37 -16.42 1.18
N ALA A 299 -1.83 -15.17 1.24
CA ALA A 299 -1.08 -14.09 1.86
C ALA A 299 -0.81 -14.34 3.36
N LEU A 300 -1.82 -14.72 4.15
CA LEU A 300 -1.64 -15.04 5.57
C LEU A 300 -0.73 -16.27 5.79
N GLU A 301 -0.78 -17.27 4.92
CA GLU A 301 0.17 -18.39 4.98
C GLU A 301 1.62 -17.91 4.81
N ALA A 302 1.85 -17.02 3.82
CA ALA A 302 3.16 -16.45 3.56
C ALA A 302 3.64 -15.53 4.70
N TYR A 303 2.79 -14.65 5.21
CA TYR A 303 3.11 -13.81 6.38
C TYR A 303 3.37 -14.65 7.63
N GLY A 304 2.58 -15.70 7.87
CA GLY A 304 2.79 -16.63 8.97
C GLY A 304 4.15 -17.33 8.86
N ARG A 305 4.57 -17.70 7.65
CA ARG A 305 5.90 -18.26 7.42
C ARG A 305 7.01 -17.23 7.67
N ALA A 306 6.85 -15.99 7.22
CA ALA A 306 7.79 -14.90 7.51
C ALA A 306 7.94 -14.67 9.02
N ALA A 307 6.83 -14.62 9.76
CA ALA A 307 6.83 -14.43 11.21
C ALA A 307 7.51 -15.60 11.96
N GLN A 308 7.31 -16.84 11.51
CA GLN A 308 7.97 -18.03 12.09
C GLN A 308 9.49 -18.02 11.91
N ILE A 309 9.98 -17.48 10.79
CA ILE A 309 11.42 -17.30 10.54
C ILE A 309 11.98 -16.18 11.42
N GLY A 310 11.21 -15.10 11.57
CA GLY A 310 11.53 -13.96 12.41
C GLY A 310 11.56 -12.67 11.59
N LEU A 311 10.80 -11.67 12.04
CA LEU A 311 10.76 -10.33 11.45
C LEU A 311 11.38 -9.31 12.41
N PRO A 312 11.93 -8.19 11.89
CA PRO A 312 12.26 -7.05 12.73
C PRO A 312 11.04 -6.58 13.54
N GLU A 313 11.27 -6.15 14.79
CA GLU A 313 10.23 -5.73 15.73
C GLU A 313 9.25 -4.72 15.11
N HIS A 314 9.76 -3.79 14.31
CA HIS A 314 9.01 -2.67 13.76
C HIS A 314 8.50 -2.90 12.34
N MET A 315 8.55 -4.13 11.81
CA MET A 315 8.12 -4.43 10.43
C MET A 315 6.68 -3.96 10.17
N LEU A 316 5.77 -4.26 11.11
CA LEU A 316 4.35 -3.94 11.00
C LEU A 316 4.02 -2.48 11.31
N TRP A 317 5.02 -1.63 11.58
CA TRP A 317 4.83 -0.18 11.63
C TRP A 317 4.79 0.44 10.24
N TYR A 318 5.35 -0.26 9.24
CA TYR A 318 5.49 0.24 7.86
C TYR A 318 4.87 -0.69 6.81
N ARG A 319 4.45 -1.89 7.22
CA ARG A 319 4.00 -2.98 6.32
C ARG A 319 2.73 -3.60 6.86
N PHE A 320 1.59 -3.13 6.36
CA PHE A 320 0.28 -3.44 6.91
C PHE A 320 -0.43 -4.65 6.31
N GLY A 321 0.18 -5.33 5.34
CA GLY A 321 -0.41 -6.47 4.63
C GLY A 321 -1.08 -7.54 5.51
N PRO A 322 -0.53 -7.93 6.68
CA PRO A 322 -1.21 -8.85 7.59
C PRO A 322 -2.57 -8.36 8.10
N PHE A 323 -2.70 -7.07 8.43
CA PHE A 323 -3.98 -6.48 8.88
C PHE A 323 -5.02 -6.50 7.76
N GLU A 324 -4.61 -6.10 6.56
CA GLU A 324 -5.46 -6.13 5.37
C GLU A 324 -5.94 -7.55 5.03
N ALA A 325 -5.05 -8.54 5.12
CA ALA A 325 -5.38 -9.93 4.85
C ALA A 325 -6.37 -10.51 5.88
N HIS A 326 -6.18 -10.21 7.17
CA HIS A 326 -7.15 -10.59 8.21
C HIS A 326 -8.52 -9.92 7.99
N LEU A 327 -8.57 -8.63 7.67
CA LEU A 327 -9.82 -7.95 7.33
C LEU A 327 -10.53 -8.57 6.12
N ALA A 328 -9.79 -8.89 5.06
CA ALA A 328 -10.34 -9.49 3.85
C ALA A 328 -10.98 -10.86 4.09
N LEU A 329 -10.52 -11.59 5.11
CA LEU A 329 -11.07 -12.89 5.51
C LEU A 329 -12.12 -12.80 6.63
N GLY A 330 -12.46 -11.58 7.09
CA GLY A 330 -13.39 -11.38 8.20
C GLY A 330 -12.84 -11.80 9.57
N GLN A 331 -11.52 -11.92 9.69
CA GLN A 331 -10.79 -12.26 10.92
C GLN A 331 -10.55 -10.99 11.75
N TYR A 332 -11.64 -10.41 12.23
CA TYR A 332 -11.62 -9.07 12.83
C TYR A 332 -10.93 -9.04 14.19
N GLU A 333 -11.12 -10.08 15.00
CA GLU A 333 -10.46 -10.22 16.30
C GLU A 333 -8.94 -10.29 16.17
N GLU A 334 -8.43 -10.94 15.11
CA GLU A 334 -7.00 -11.01 14.81
C GLU A 334 -6.42 -9.63 14.50
N VAL A 335 -7.15 -8.76 13.79
CA VAL A 335 -6.74 -7.36 13.53
C VAL A 335 -6.57 -6.59 14.84
N LEU A 336 -7.54 -6.73 15.74
CA LEU A 336 -7.50 -6.08 17.06
C LEU A 336 -6.32 -6.60 17.90
N SER A 337 -6.15 -7.93 17.96
CA SER A 337 -5.07 -8.58 18.70
C SER A 337 -3.68 -8.19 18.19
N LEU A 338 -3.50 -8.16 16.86
CA LEU A 338 -2.22 -7.83 16.23
C LEU A 338 -1.84 -6.35 16.38
N SER A 339 -2.84 -5.45 16.40
CA SER A 339 -2.62 -4.00 16.48
C SER A 339 -2.39 -3.50 17.91
N GLU A 340 -2.98 -4.15 18.91
CA GLU A 340 -2.92 -3.75 20.32
C GLU A 340 -1.49 -3.49 20.84
N PRO A 341 -0.50 -4.40 20.71
CA PRO A 341 0.85 -4.16 21.22
C PRO A 341 1.57 -3.04 20.46
N ILE A 342 1.23 -2.79 19.19
CA ILE A 342 1.83 -1.71 18.40
C ILE A 342 1.31 -0.37 18.88
N LEU A 343 -0.01 -0.22 19.00
CA LEU A 343 -0.64 1.03 19.43
C LEU A 343 -0.34 1.36 20.91
N ALA A 344 -0.05 0.36 21.74
CA ALA A 344 0.43 0.59 23.10
C ALA A 344 1.76 1.34 23.15
N GLY A 345 2.65 1.13 22.16
CA GLY A 345 3.93 1.84 22.03
C GLY A 345 3.87 3.04 21.08
N LEU A 346 3.01 2.99 20.07
CA LEU A 346 2.87 3.95 18.97
C LEU A 346 1.39 4.32 18.76
N PRO A 347 0.79 5.11 19.64
CA PRO A 347 -0.65 5.38 19.59
C PRO A 347 -1.08 6.24 18.39
N SER A 348 -0.15 6.77 17.60
CA SER A 348 -0.42 7.75 16.54
C SER A 348 -0.18 7.22 15.13
N ILE A 349 -0.29 5.89 14.91
CA ILE A 349 -0.31 5.31 13.56
C ILE A 349 -1.78 5.25 13.12
N GLU A 350 -2.21 6.19 12.30
CA GLU A 350 -3.60 6.32 11.86
C GLU A 350 -4.09 5.11 11.07
N GLU A 351 -3.24 4.43 10.30
CA GLU A 351 -3.64 3.28 9.49
C GLU A 351 -4.10 2.12 10.38
N LEU A 352 -3.43 1.91 11.52
CA LEU A 352 -3.85 0.91 12.49
C LEU A 352 -5.22 1.24 13.10
N HIS A 353 -5.51 2.51 13.34
CA HIS A 353 -6.84 2.94 13.75
C HIS A 353 -7.88 2.70 12.64
N ILE A 354 -7.54 2.90 11.36
CA ILE A 354 -8.43 2.52 10.25
C ILE A 354 -8.69 1.01 10.21
N PHE A 355 -7.67 0.17 10.39
CA PHE A 355 -7.85 -1.28 10.41
C PHE A 355 -8.73 -1.72 11.58
N ARG A 356 -8.51 -1.18 12.78
CA ARG A 356 -9.35 -1.45 13.96
C ARG A 356 -10.78 -0.96 13.76
N ALA A 357 -10.98 0.22 13.17
CA ALA A 357 -12.31 0.75 12.88
C ALA A 357 -13.11 -0.19 11.95
N ARG A 358 -12.47 -0.64 10.86
CA ARG A 358 -13.05 -1.62 9.93
C ARG A 358 -13.32 -2.98 10.59
N ALA A 359 -12.44 -3.43 11.46
CA ALA A 359 -12.64 -4.65 12.24
C ALA A 359 -13.86 -4.53 13.17
N TYR A 360 -14.00 -3.41 13.88
CA TYR A 360 -15.17 -3.15 14.72
C TYR A 360 -16.47 -3.02 13.92
N GLU A 361 -16.45 -2.43 12.72
CA GLU A 361 -17.61 -2.46 11.80
C GLU A 361 -17.98 -3.91 11.44
N GLY A 362 -16.99 -4.74 11.11
CA GLY A 362 -17.18 -6.16 10.82
C GLY A 362 -17.77 -6.97 11.97
N LEU A 363 -17.46 -6.57 13.21
CA LEU A 363 -18.00 -7.15 14.44
C LEU A 363 -19.37 -6.57 14.85
N GLY A 364 -19.89 -5.59 14.11
CA GLY A 364 -21.13 -4.88 14.46
C GLY A 364 -20.98 -3.94 15.67
N GLN A 365 -19.76 -3.63 16.08
CA GLN A 365 -19.44 -2.75 17.21
C GLN A 365 -19.29 -1.29 16.75
N THR A 366 -20.38 -0.73 16.23
CA THR A 366 -20.37 0.58 15.55
C THR A 366 -19.80 1.73 16.40
N ASP A 367 -20.05 1.75 17.70
CA ASP A 367 -19.54 2.82 18.57
C ASP A 367 -18.01 2.75 18.75
N MET A 368 -17.47 1.53 18.84
CA MET A 368 -16.01 1.32 18.86
C MET A 368 -15.38 1.70 17.52
N ALA A 369 -16.03 1.36 16.41
CA ALA A 369 -15.56 1.75 15.08
C ALA A 369 -15.49 3.27 14.91
N ARG A 370 -16.52 3.99 15.37
CA ARG A 370 -16.52 5.46 15.33
C ARG A 370 -15.37 6.04 16.14
N GLU A 371 -15.05 5.46 17.31
CA GLU A 371 -13.96 5.95 18.13
C GLU A 371 -12.60 5.78 17.44
N GLU A 372 -12.34 4.61 16.85
CA GLU A 372 -11.12 4.38 16.08
C GLU A 372 -11.02 5.32 14.87
N TYR A 373 -12.11 5.58 14.14
CA TYR A 373 -12.10 6.58 13.08
C TYR A 373 -11.84 8.01 13.60
N ARG A 374 -12.32 8.36 14.79
CA ARG A 374 -12.01 9.66 15.41
C ARG A 374 -10.54 9.77 15.79
N LEU A 375 -9.93 8.68 16.27
CA LEU A 375 -8.49 8.62 16.55
C LEU A 375 -7.67 8.79 15.27
N ALA A 376 -8.01 8.06 14.20
CA ALA A 376 -7.38 8.25 12.90
C ALA A 376 -7.50 9.71 12.41
N PHE A 377 -8.69 10.33 12.55
CA PHE A 377 -8.90 11.73 12.19
C PHE A 377 -8.11 12.71 13.09
N LEU A 378 -7.93 12.38 14.36
CA LEU A 378 -7.16 13.21 15.30
C LEU A 378 -5.68 13.28 14.89
N TYR A 379 -5.11 12.14 14.47
CA TYR A 379 -3.71 12.05 14.06
C TYR A 379 -3.49 12.53 12.63
N HIS A 380 -4.44 12.29 11.73
CA HIS A 380 -4.41 12.85 10.40
C HIS A 380 -5.76 13.53 10.08
N PRO A 381 -5.88 14.83 10.40
CA PRO A 381 -7.06 15.58 10.04
C PRO A 381 -7.18 15.67 8.52
N SER A 382 -8.33 15.28 7.98
CA SER A 382 -8.60 15.09 6.54
C SER A 382 -8.11 13.79 5.90
N TYR A 383 -7.62 12.82 6.69
CA TYR A 383 -7.31 11.48 6.17
C TYR A 383 -8.58 10.85 5.56
N PRO A 384 -8.62 10.59 4.23
CA PRO A 384 -9.85 10.19 3.56
C PRO A 384 -10.53 8.95 4.18
N PRO A 385 -9.81 7.86 4.54
CA PRO A 385 -10.43 6.70 5.18
C PRO A 385 -11.13 7.02 6.50
N ALA A 386 -10.59 7.97 7.29
CA ALA A 386 -11.19 8.39 8.55
C ALA A 386 -12.46 9.23 8.34
N VAL A 387 -12.39 10.19 7.42
CA VAL A 387 -13.52 11.07 7.06
C VAL A 387 -14.67 10.25 6.48
N GLU A 388 -14.38 9.38 5.52
CA GLU A 388 -15.35 8.50 4.88
C GLU A 388 -15.98 7.52 5.88
N GLY A 389 -15.18 6.96 6.79
CA GLY A 389 -15.64 6.09 7.87
C GLY A 389 -16.63 6.79 8.80
N LEU A 390 -16.29 7.98 9.30
CA LEU A 390 -17.17 8.78 10.16
C LEU A 390 -18.48 9.16 9.46
N GLN A 391 -18.39 9.64 8.22
CA GLN A 391 -19.57 10.01 7.43
C GLN A 391 -20.48 8.80 7.17
N ARG A 392 -19.90 7.66 6.76
CA ARG A 392 -20.64 6.41 6.55
C ARG A 392 -21.37 5.96 7.81
N LEU A 393 -20.75 6.12 8.97
CA LEU A 393 -21.34 5.79 10.27
C LEU A 393 -22.22 6.90 10.86
N GLY A 394 -22.48 7.98 10.13
CA GLY A 394 -23.31 9.11 10.59
C GLY A 394 -22.75 9.81 11.82
N ALA A 395 -21.43 9.78 12.02
CA ALA A 395 -20.75 10.47 13.10
C ALA A 395 -20.32 11.88 12.65
N GLU A 396 -20.44 12.85 13.54
CA GLU A 396 -19.88 14.19 13.32
C GLU A 396 -18.35 14.13 13.26
N LEU A 397 -17.77 14.88 12.33
CA LEU A 397 -16.32 15.05 12.26
C LEU A 397 -15.85 15.81 13.50
N PRO A 398 -14.81 15.32 14.21
CA PRO A 398 -14.19 16.08 15.28
C PRO A 398 -13.71 17.45 14.77
N PRO A 399 -13.63 18.46 15.65
CA PRO A 399 -12.98 19.72 15.28
C PRO A 399 -11.54 19.44 14.86
N THR A 400 -11.11 20.01 13.73
CA THR A 400 -9.74 19.89 13.25
C THR A 400 -8.79 20.45 14.31
N PRO A 401 -7.89 19.63 14.88
CA PRO A 401 -6.90 20.12 15.82
C PRO A 401 -6.02 21.17 15.13
N THR A 402 -5.75 22.29 15.80
CA THR A 402 -4.77 23.25 15.31
C THR A 402 -3.38 22.69 15.56
N ILE A 403 -2.82 21.99 14.56
CA ILE A 403 -1.46 21.46 14.67
C ILE A 403 -0.52 22.47 14.03
N THR A 404 0.33 23.10 14.85
CA THR A 404 1.41 23.96 14.35
C THR A 404 2.64 23.08 14.12
N PRO A 405 3.13 22.92 12.87
CA PRO A 405 4.37 22.20 12.62
C PRO A 405 5.52 22.99 13.24
N THR A 406 5.94 22.61 14.43
CA THR A 406 7.13 23.16 15.09
C THR A 406 8.28 22.19 14.92
N ARG A 407 9.51 22.71 14.88
CA ARG A 407 10.73 21.91 14.96
C ARG A 407 10.67 21.01 16.20
N THR A 408 10.46 19.72 16.00
CA THR A 408 10.56 18.73 17.08
C THR A 408 12.04 18.46 17.31
N PRO A 409 12.56 18.67 18.54
CA PRO A 409 13.93 18.29 18.85
C PRO A 409 14.12 16.80 18.57
N LYS A 410 15.20 16.41 17.87
CA LYS A 410 15.59 15.00 17.82
C LYS A 410 15.76 14.51 19.27
N PRO A 411 15.12 13.41 19.69
CA PRO A 411 15.40 12.83 20.98
C PRO A 411 16.89 12.53 21.04
N SER A 412 17.50 12.87 22.18
CA SER A 412 18.90 12.52 22.44
C SER A 412 19.04 11.02 22.26
N SER A 413 20.00 10.59 21.44
CA SER A 413 20.42 9.19 21.36
C SER A 413 20.87 8.74 22.75
N GLY A 414 19.96 8.10 23.48
CA GLY A 414 20.20 7.46 24.77
C GLY A 414 20.54 5.99 24.58
#